data_AF-T0YEU7-F1
#
_entry.id   AF-T0YEU7-F1
#
_cell.length_a   1.000
_cell.length_b   1.000
_cell.length_c   1.000
_cell.angle_alpha   90.00
_cell.angle_beta   90.00
_cell.angle_gamma   90.00
#
_symmetry.space_group_name_H-M   'P 1'
#
loop_
_entity.id
_entity.type
_entity.pdbx_description
1 polymer ?
#
loop_
_entity_poly.entity_id
_entity_poly.type
_entity_poly.pdbx_seq_one_letter_code
_entity_poly.pdbx_strand_id
1 'polypeptide(L)'
;ETAQSLRALGVGLVLDLPVGCAASGYDPWAWPDSYVRDMSIGAPPDAFFTSGQCWGFPPPHPAAERASGYRTTRACLAHGLRHAAALRVDHVLGWSRLWWVPDGTPPDQGAYVRYPLDEILAVASLEAWNARSSLVGEDLGTVERRLRSTLTRHGVAGMDVAVFALEHQPTRRLRARRGGVALVD
;
A
#
# COMPACT_ATOMS: atom_id res chain seq x y z
N GLU A 1 15.49 -17.44 -9.61
CA GLU A 1 16.02 -18.73 -9.12
C GLU A 1 15.68 -18.97 -7.65
N THR A 2 16.08 -18.10 -6.70
CA THR A 2 15.80 -18.24 -5.26
C THR A 2 14.34 -18.53 -4.91
N ALA A 3 13.39 -17.74 -5.42
CA ALA A 3 11.96 -17.93 -5.15
C ALA A 3 11.43 -19.31 -5.60
N GLN A 4 11.99 -19.85 -6.68
CA GLN A 4 11.60 -21.17 -7.19
C GLN A 4 12.19 -22.28 -6.33
N SER A 5 13.46 -22.15 -5.92
CA SER A 5 14.11 -23.09 -5.00
C SER A 5 13.40 -23.19 -3.66
N LEU A 6 13.00 -22.05 -3.07
CA LEU A 6 12.23 -22.02 -1.82
C LEU A 6 10.85 -22.68 -1.99
N ARG A 7 10.16 -22.42 -3.10
CA ARG A 7 8.87 -23.06 -3.40
C ARG A 7 8.98 -24.59 -3.49
N ALA A 8 10.06 -25.12 -4.05
CA ALA A 8 10.30 -26.56 -4.11
C ALA A 8 10.48 -27.19 -2.70
N LEU A 9 10.86 -26.39 -1.70
CA LEU A 9 10.94 -26.78 -0.29
C LEU A 9 9.63 -26.50 0.48
N GLY A 10 8.56 -26.08 -0.20
CA GLY A 10 7.30 -25.70 0.43
C GLY A 10 7.32 -24.34 1.14
N VAL A 11 8.35 -23.51 0.90
CA VAL A 11 8.52 -22.19 1.52
C VAL A 11 8.11 -21.09 0.53
N GLY A 12 7.21 -20.21 0.95
CA GLY A 12 6.78 -19.03 0.21
C GLY A 12 7.51 -17.76 0.65
N LEU A 13 7.88 -16.90 -0.30
CA LEU A 13 8.36 -15.56 0.02
C LEU A 13 7.18 -14.61 0.24
N VAL A 14 7.27 -13.78 1.28
CA VAL A 14 6.45 -12.58 1.41
C VAL A 14 7.33 -11.40 1.03
N LEU A 15 6.96 -10.70 -0.03
CA LEU A 15 7.63 -9.46 -0.44
C LEU A 15 6.84 -8.26 0.02
N ASP A 16 7.47 -7.09 0.01
CA ASP A 16 6.88 -5.83 0.42
C ASP A 16 6.94 -4.83 -0.73
N LEU A 17 5.79 -4.22 -1.06
CA LEU A 17 5.66 -3.17 -2.05
C LEU A 17 5.63 -1.83 -1.32
N PRO A 18 6.68 -0.99 -1.44
CA PRO A 18 6.71 0.32 -0.80
C PRO A 18 5.62 1.24 -1.37
N VAL A 19 5.23 2.22 -0.56
CA VAL A 19 4.18 3.21 -0.92
C VAL A 19 4.53 4.05 -2.16
N GLY A 20 5.81 4.25 -2.47
CA GLY A 20 6.25 5.12 -3.54
C GLY A 20 7.69 4.88 -3.99
N CYS A 21 8.15 5.69 -4.93
CA CYS A 21 9.50 5.66 -5.49
C CYS A 21 10.11 7.06 -5.47
N ALA A 22 11.43 7.17 -5.55
CA ALA A 22 12.10 8.47 -5.60
C ALA A 22 11.73 9.25 -6.87
N ALA A 23 11.61 10.59 -6.77
CA ALA A 23 11.29 11.45 -7.91
C ALA A 23 12.31 11.38 -9.06
N SER A 24 13.57 11.10 -8.74
CA SER A 24 14.66 10.87 -9.68
C SER A 24 14.83 9.40 -10.08
N GLY A 25 13.90 8.53 -9.67
CA GLY A 25 13.93 7.10 -9.93
C GLY A 25 13.52 6.73 -11.35
N TYR A 26 13.60 5.43 -11.65
CA TYR A 26 13.27 4.90 -12.97
C TYR A 26 11.80 5.13 -13.34
N ASP A 27 10.84 4.83 -12.46
CA ASP A 27 9.42 4.90 -12.83
C ASP A 27 8.97 6.32 -13.19
N PRO A 28 9.29 7.38 -12.41
CA PRO A 28 8.96 8.74 -12.81
C PRO A 28 9.72 9.20 -14.06
N TRP A 29 10.93 8.69 -14.32
CA TRP A 29 11.67 8.96 -15.56
C TRP A 29 11.04 8.29 -16.78
N ALA A 30 10.64 7.02 -16.66
CA ALA A 30 10.07 6.23 -17.74
C ALA A 30 8.63 6.61 -18.07
N TRP A 31 7.85 7.03 -17.06
CA TRP A 31 6.44 7.41 -17.21
C TRP A 31 6.16 8.76 -16.52
N PRO A 32 6.72 9.87 -17.02
CA PRO A 32 6.62 11.16 -16.36
C PRO A 32 5.17 11.62 -16.15
N ASP A 33 4.28 11.34 -17.09
CA ASP A 33 2.86 11.72 -17.01
C ASP A 33 2.06 10.92 -15.96
N SER A 34 2.59 9.78 -15.49
CA SER A 34 1.97 8.97 -14.44
C SER A 34 2.23 9.51 -13.03
N TYR A 35 3.06 10.53 -12.85
CA TYR A 35 3.44 11.06 -11.53
C TYR A 35 3.32 12.58 -11.46
N VAL A 36 2.94 13.11 -10.31
CA VAL A 36 2.86 14.56 -10.06
C VAL A 36 4.13 14.99 -9.33
N ARG A 37 5.03 15.68 -10.04
CA ARG A 37 6.43 15.91 -9.60
C ARG A 37 6.63 17.11 -8.68
N ASP A 38 5.65 18.00 -8.59
CA ASP A 38 5.61 19.18 -7.72
C ASP A 38 4.85 18.90 -6.40
N MET A 39 4.58 17.63 -6.13
CA MET A 39 3.89 17.14 -4.95
C MET A 39 4.67 15.97 -4.37
N SER A 40 4.58 15.81 -3.07
CA SER A 40 5.13 14.69 -2.32
C SER A 40 4.03 13.99 -1.52
N ILE A 41 4.09 12.66 -1.40
CA ILE A 41 3.21 11.92 -0.49
C ILE A 41 3.71 11.99 0.95
N GLY A 42 2.78 11.90 1.90
CA GLY A 42 3.09 11.94 3.31
C GLY A 42 1.92 11.49 4.19
N ALA A 43 1.89 12.03 5.40
CA ALA A 43 0.80 11.86 6.36
C ALA A 43 0.50 13.19 7.07
N PRO A 44 -0.78 13.48 7.37
CA PRO A 44 -1.13 14.66 8.16
C PRO A 44 -0.58 14.55 9.59
N PRO A 45 -0.55 15.66 10.34
CA PRO A 45 -0.29 15.65 11.78
C PRO A 45 -1.14 14.63 12.53
N ASP A 46 -0.50 13.90 13.44
CA ASP A 46 -1.17 12.97 14.37
C ASP A 46 -0.59 13.08 15.79
N ALA A 47 -1.06 12.22 16.69
CA ALA A 47 -0.66 12.24 18.10
C ALA A 47 0.82 11.90 18.34
N PHE A 48 1.47 11.17 17.42
CA PHE A 48 2.88 10.78 17.50
C PHE A 48 3.77 11.75 16.72
N PHE A 49 3.33 12.17 15.53
CA PHE A 49 4.00 13.09 14.63
C PHE A 49 3.19 14.36 14.48
N THR A 50 3.32 15.26 15.46
CA THR A 50 2.52 16.50 15.54
C THR A 50 2.78 17.48 14.40
N SER A 51 3.90 17.35 13.67
CA SER A 51 4.20 18.12 12.46
C SER A 51 3.68 17.47 11.18
N GLY A 52 3.13 16.26 11.26
CA GLY A 52 2.92 15.39 10.10
C GLY A 52 4.24 14.87 9.52
N GLN A 53 4.14 14.21 8.36
CA GLN A 53 5.27 13.60 7.67
C GLN A 53 5.21 13.90 6.17
N CYS A 54 6.37 14.13 5.56
CA CYS A 54 6.54 14.19 4.11
C CYS A 54 7.62 13.18 3.71
N TRP A 55 7.27 12.24 2.84
CA TRP A 55 8.13 11.11 2.47
C TRP A 55 8.94 11.35 1.19
N GLY A 56 8.67 12.44 0.46
CA GLY A 56 9.45 12.86 -0.71
C GLY A 56 9.28 11.99 -1.95
N PHE A 57 8.20 11.19 -2.03
CA PHE A 57 7.85 10.43 -3.23
C PHE A 57 6.76 11.17 -4.01
N PRO A 58 6.88 11.34 -5.33
CA PRO A 58 5.82 11.95 -6.12
C PRO A 58 4.61 11.02 -6.16
N PRO A 59 3.39 11.51 -5.90
CA PRO A 59 2.21 10.68 -5.98
C PRO A 59 1.92 10.25 -7.43
N PRO A 60 1.35 9.04 -7.63
CA PRO A 60 0.78 8.67 -8.92
C PRO A 60 -0.36 9.62 -9.30
N HIS A 61 -0.38 10.09 -10.54
CA HIS A 61 -1.43 10.97 -11.04
C HIS A 61 -2.72 10.14 -11.27
N PRO A 62 -3.82 10.36 -10.51
CA PRO A 62 -4.99 9.47 -10.53
C PRO A 62 -5.64 9.35 -11.91
N ALA A 63 -5.82 10.48 -12.61
CA ALA A 63 -6.42 10.50 -13.94
C ALA A 63 -5.53 9.84 -15.01
N ALA A 64 -4.22 10.08 -15.00
CA ALA A 64 -3.28 9.49 -15.95
C ALA A 64 -3.14 7.98 -15.74
N GLU A 65 -3.10 7.52 -14.48
CA GLU A 65 -3.14 6.09 -14.17
C GLU A 65 -4.43 5.45 -14.70
N ARG A 66 -5.59 6.05 -14.44
CA ARG A 66 -6.85 5.53 -14.97
C ARG A 66 -6.88 5.52 -16.51
N ALA A 67 -6.45 6.61 -17.16
CA ALA A 67 -6.44 6.73 -18.62
C ALA A 67 -5.47 5.74 -19.30
N SER A 68 -4.39 5.37 -18.62
CA SER A 68 -3.44 4.36 -19.09
C SER A 68 -3.82 2.92 -18.77
N GLY A 69 -4.98 2.69 -18.13
CA GLY A 69 -5.40 1.37 -17.67
C GLY A 69 -4.52 0.84 -16.52
N TYR A 70 -4.11 1.73 -15.63
CA TYR A 70 -3.28 1.47 -14.43
C TYR A 70 -1.91 0.88 -14.77
N ARG A 71 -1.27 1.37 -15.83
CA ARG A 71 -0.05 0.76 -16.38
C ARG A 71 1.07 0.61 -15.35
N THR A 72 1.37 1.66 -14.57
CA THR A 72 2.48 1.60 -13.60
C THR A 72 2.11 0.69 -12.43
N THR A 73 0.91 0.87 -11.87
CA THR A 73 0.36 0.01 -10.82
C THR A 73 0.43 -1.48 -11.18
N ARG A 74 -0.02 -1.84 -12.40
CA ARG A 74 0.03 -3.22 -12.91
C ARG A 74 1.44 -3.74 -13.06
N ALA A 75 2.35 -2.93 -13.61
CA ALA A 75 3.74 -3.33 -13.78
C ALA A 75 4.42 -3.63 -12.44
N CYS A 76 4.25 -2.77 -11.44
CA CYS A 76 4.81 -2.97 -10.10
C CYS A 76 4.24 -4.22 -9.42
N LEU A 77 2.91 -4.39 -9.45
CA LEU A 77 2.25 -5.56 -8.87
C LEU A 77 2.67 -6.86 -9.57
N ALA A 78 2.62 -6.91 -10.90
CA ALA A 78 3.01 -8.08 -11.67
C ALA A 78 4.50 -8.45 -11.45
N HIS A 79 5.36 -7.45 -11.25
CA HIS A 79 6.77 -7.69 -10.93
C HIS A 79 6.94 -8.35 -9.55
N GLY A 80 6.37 -7.76 -8.49
CA GLY A 80 6.47 -8.29 -7.14
C GLY A 80 5.83 -9.67 -6.99
N LEU A 81 4.60 -9.82 -7.50
CA LEU A 81 3.81 -11.04 -7.36
C LEU A 81 4.43 -12.25 -8.07
N ARG A 82 5.15 -12.06 -9.17
CA ARG A 82 5.85 -13.15 -9.91
C ARG A 82 6.78 -13.97 -9.01
N HIS A 83 7.31 -13.35 -7.96
CA HIS A 83 8.31 -13.97 -7.08
C HIS A 83 7.76 -14.29 -5.69
N ALA A 84 6.61 -13.73 -5.30
CA ALA A 84 6.09 -13.85 -3.95
C ALA A 84 4.91 -14.83 -3.84
N ALA A 85 4.82 -15.56 -2.72
CA ALA A 85 3.59 -16.24 -2.32
C ALA A 85 2.55 -15.26 -1.79
N ALA A 86 3.02 -14.17 -1.16
CA ALA A 86 2.18 -13.03 -0.83
C ALA A 86 2.95 -11.72 -1.02
N LEU A 87 2.27 -10.67 -1.47
CA LEU A 87 2.82 -9.32 -1.54
C LEU A 87 2.12 -8.45 -0.49
N ARG A 88 2.89 -7.95 0.48
CA ARG A 88 2.46 -6.88 1.36
C ARG A 88 2.45 -5.57 0.57
N VAL A 89 1.36 -4.82 0.68
CA VAL A 89 1.21 -3.48 0.13
C VAL A 89 1.31 -2.52 1.29
N ASP A 90 2.43 -1.80 1.35
CA ASP A 90 2.65 -0.76 2.32
C ASP A 90 1.63 0.37 2.13
N HIS A 91 1.08 0.87 3.24
CA HIS A 91 0.11 1.96 3.23
C HIS A 91 -1.04 1.74 2.24
N VAL A 92 -1.77 0.61 2.34
CA VAL A 92 -2.84 0.26 1.38
C VAL A 92 -3.97 1.31 1.34
N LEU A 93 -4.04 2.17 2.37
CA LEU A 93 -4.87 3.36 2.41
C LEU A 93 -4.65 4.26 1.18
N GLY A 94 -3.43 4.27 0.62
CA GLY A 94 -3.04 5.01 -0.57
C GLY A 94 -3.84 4.68 -1.82
N TRP A 95 -4.45 3.48 -1.88
CA TRP A 95 -5.35 3.11 -2.97
C TRP A 95 -6.75 3.75 -2.85
N SER A 96 -7.09 4.30 -1.69
CA SER A 96 -8.32 5.08 -1.46
C SER A 96 -8.04 6.58 -1.45
N ARG A 97 -6.97 7.00 -0.77
CA ARG A 97 -6.54 8.39 -0.69
C ARG A 97 -5.08 8.48 -0.26
N LEU A 98 -4.38 9.50 -0.77
CA LEU A 98 -3.04 9.86 -0.31
C LEU A 98 -3.05 11.28 0.21
N TRP A 99 -2.27 11.55 1.26
CA TRP A 99 -1.99 12.91 1.71
C TRP A 99 -0.90 13.49 0.82
N TRP A 100 -1.26 14.46 -0.01
CA TRP A 100 -0.34 15.16 -0.90
C TRP A 100 0.10 16.44 -0.23
N VAL A 101 1.41 16.69 -0.23
CA VAL A 101 2.05 17.89 0.28
C VAL A 101 2.72 18.60 -0.89
N PRO A 102 2.37 19.88 -1.18
CA PRO A 102 3.09 20.65 -2.20
C PRO A 102 4.57 20.79 -1.84
N ASP A 103 5.44 20.64 -2.83
CA ASP A 103 6.87 20.76 -2.59
C ASP A 103 7.24 22.14 -2.02
N GLY A 104 8.14 22.16 -1.04
CA GLY A 104 8.54 23.39 -0.34
C GLY A 104 7.57 23.86 0.75
N THR A 105 6.48 23.12 1.01
CA THR A 105 5.56 23.41 2.11
C THR A 105 5.70 22.40 3.27
N PRO A 106 5.35 22.77 4.52
CA PRO A 106 5.38 21.83 5.63
C PRO A 106 4.27 20.75 5.50
N PRO A 107 4.43 19.57 6.14
CA PRO A 107 3.51 18.45 5.96
C PRO A 107 2.06 18.70 6.41
N ASP A 108 1.83 19.67 7.30
CA ASP A 108 0.50 20.07 7.76
C ASP A 108 -0.31 20.87 6.72
N GLN A 109 0.33 21.33 5.64
CA GLN A 109 -0.31 22.05 4.53
C GLN A 109 -0.74 21.14 3.37
N GLY A 110 -0.70 19.82 3.58
CA GLY A 110 -1.17 18.87 2.59
C GLY A 110 -2.69 18.77 2.50
N ALA A 111 -3.15 17.91 1.59
CA ALA A 111 -4.55 17.56 1.43
C ALA A 111 -4.72 16.11 0.98
N TYR A 112 -5.86 15.51 1.34
CA TYR A 112 -6.20 14.18 0.82
C TYR A 112 -6.69 14.26 -0.63
N VAL A 113 -5.97 13.58 -1.52
CA VAL A 113 -6.39 13.32 -2.89
C VAL A 113 -6.95 11.90 -2.97
N ARG A 114 -8.14 11.76 -3.57
CA ARG A 114 -8.84 10.47 -3.67
C ARG A 114 -8.39 9.66 -4.87
N TYR A 115 -8.36 8.34 -4.68
CA TYR A 115 -8.07 7.34 -5.69
C TYR A 115 -9.27 6.39 -5.84
N PRO A 116 -9.47 5.82 -7.03
CA PRO A 116 -10.57 4.90 -7.30
C PRO A 116 -10.27 3.51 -6.71
N LEU A 117 -10.46 3.36 -5.39
CA LEU A 117 -10.14 2.17 -4.60
C LEU A 117 -10.61 0.86 -5.25
N ASP A 118 -11.86 0.81 -5.70
CA ASP A 118 -12.44 -0.39 -6.31
C ASP A 118 -11.77 -0.79 -7.63
N GLU A 119 -11.37 0.19 -8.44
CA GLU A 119 -10.70 -0.05 -9.71
C GLU A 119 -9.27 -0.57 -9.47
N ILE A 120 -8.55 0.04 -8.54
CA ILE A 120 -7.19 -0.38 -8.17
C ILE A 120 -7.22 -1.78 -7.56
N LEU A 121 -8.18 -2.07 -6.66
CA LEU A 121 -8.31 -3.40 -6.08
C LEU A 121 -8.73 -4.45 -7.10
N ALA A 122 -9.58 -4.12 -8.06
CA ALA A 122 -9.91 -5.06 -9.15
C ALA A 122 -8.68 -5.42 -9.97
N VAL A 123 -7.84 -4.43 -10.30
CA VAL A 123 -6.55 -4.65 -10.97
C VAL A 123 -5.63 -5.51 -10.11
N ALA A 124 -5.47 -5.17 -8.83
CA ALA A 124 -4.56 -5.88 -7.94
C ALA A 124 -4.97 -7.33 -7.70
N SER A 125 -6.26 -7.59 -7.48
CA SER A 125 -6.78 -8.96 -7.33
C SER A 125 -6.58 -9.78 -8.60
N LEU A 126 -6.69 -9.17 -9.79
CA LEU A 126 -6.45 -9.87 -11.06
C LEU A 126 -4.96 -10.24 -11.22
N GLU A 127 -4.05 -9.31 -10.96
CA GLU A 127 -2.60 -9.59 -11.02
C GLU A 127 -2.20 -10.66 -9.99
N ALA A 128 -2.77 -10.61 -8.78
CA ALA A 128 -2.55 -11.61 -7.73
C ALA A 128 -3.08 -13.00 -8.13
N TRP A 129 -4.27 -13.06 -8.72
CA TRP A 129 -4.84 -14.30 -9.25
C TRP A 129 -3.98 -14.89 -10.36
N ASN A 130 -3.51 -14.08 -11.32
CA ASN A 130 -2.62 -14.51 -12.40
C ASN A 130 -1.31 -15.10 -11.87
N ALA A 131 -0.76 -14.52 -10.80
CA ALA A 131 0.48 -14.98 -10.17
C ALA A 131 0.30 -16.17 -9.21
N ARG A 132 -0.95 -16.53 -8.86
CA ARG A 132 -1.29 -17.47 -7.78
C ARG A 132 -0.71 -17.05 -6.43
N SER A 133 -0.82 -15.76 -6.14
CA SER A 133 -0.27 -15.11 -4.96
C SER A 133 -1.36 -14.38 -4.19
N SER A 134 -1.11 -14.11 -2.93
CA SER A 134 -2.01 -13.35 -2.06
C SER A 134 -1.58 -11.90 -1.90
N LEU A 135 -2.52 -11.02 -1.54
CA LEU A 135 -2.23 -9.65 -1.15
C LEU A 135 -2.51 -9.45 0.33
N VAL A 136 -1.63 -8.70 0.99
CA VAL A 136 -1.80 -8.24 2.37
C VAL A 136 -1.68 -6.72 2.35
N GLY A 137 -2.74 -6.01 2.67
CA GLY A 137 -2.71 -4.55 2.81
C GLY A 137 -2.35 -4.16 4.22
N GLU A 138 -1.34 -3.31 4.38
CA GLU A 138 -1.11 -2.63 5.66
C GLU A 138 -2.20 -1.57 5.84
N ASP A 139 -3.13 -1.84 6.77
CA ASP A 139 -4.32 -1.05 7.02
C ASP A 139 -4.36 -0.47 8.46
N LEU A 140 -3.26 0.15 8.87
CA LEU A 140 -3.09 0.81 10.16
C LEU A 140 -3.25 2.34 10.04
N GLY A 141 -3.26 3.02 11.19
CA GLY A 141 -3.44 4.47 11.26
C GLY A 141 -4.88 4.92 11.01
N THR A 142 -5.03 6.06 10.32
CA THR A 142 -6.35 6.70 10.10
C THR A 142 -7.10 6.09 8.92
N VAL A 143 -7.73 4.95 9.18
CA VAL A 143 -8.41 4.13 8.18
C VAL A 143 -9.82 4.65 7.85
N GLU A 144 -10.12 4.86 6.57
CA GLU A 144 -11.48 5.18 6.12
C GLU A 144 -12.44 4.03 6.41
N ARG A 145 -13.65 4.34 6.90
CA ARG A 145 -14.68 3.36 7.30
C ARG A 145 -14.93 2.25 6.28
N ARG A 146 -14.85 2.55 4.99
CA ARG A 146 -15.12 1.59 3.90
C ARG A 146 -13.92 0.74 3.50
N LEU A 147 -12.68 1.14 3.83
CA LEU A 147 -11.47 0.49 3.30
C LEU A 147 -11.46 -1.01 3.62
N ARG A 148 -11.59 -1.37 4.89
CA ARG A 148 -11.50 -2.77 5.36
C ARG A 148 -12.54 -3.68 4.74
N SER A 149 -13.78 -3.23 4.60
CA SER A 149 -14.83 -4.02 3.95
C SER A 149 -14.57 -4.18 2.46
N THR A 150 -14.03 -3.16 1.79
CA THR A 150 -13.66 -3.25 0.38
C THR A 150 -12.46 -4.18 0.17
N LEU A 151 -11.40 -4.09 0.98
CA LEU A 151 -10.27 -5.03 0.95
C LEU A 151 -10.76 -6.48 1.08
N THR A 152 -11.61 -6.75 2.07
CA THR A 152 -12.21 -8.07 2.31
C THR A 152 -12.97 -8.58 1.09
N ARG A 153 -13.78 -7.73 0.44
CA ARG A 153 -14.53 -8.09 -0.77
C ARG A 153 -13.62 -8.51 -1.93
N HIS A 154 -12.44 -7.89 -2.03
CA HIS A 154 -11.46 -8.16 -3.08
C HIS A 154 -10.44 -9.25 -2.69
N GLY A 155 -10.60 -9.89 -1.52
CA GLY A 155 -9.72 -10.94 -1.04
C GLY A 155 -8.35 -10.45 -0.57
N VAL A 156 -8.22 -9.16 -0.24
CA VAL A 156 -6.99 -8.59 0.33
C VAL A 156 -7.02 -8.71 1.85
N ALA A 157 -6.03 -9.39 2.41
CA ALA A 157 -5.87 -9.55 3.85
C ALA A 157 -5.49 -8.22 4.52
N GLY A 158 -5.94 -7.98 5.75
CA GLY A 158 -5.47 -6.86 6.58
C GLY A 158 -4.37 -7.27 7.55
N MET A 159 -3.82 -6.30 8.29
CA MET A 159 -2.78 -6.50 9.29
C MET A 159 -3.21 -6.09 10.70
N ASP A 160 -2.96 -6.95 11.69
CA ASP A 160 -3.18 -6.66 13.11
C ASP A 160 -1.85 -6.65 13.86
N VAL A 161 -1.45 -5.50 14.39
CA VAL A 161 -0.22 -5.37 15.18
C VAL A 161 -0.59 -5.31 16.65
N ALA A 162 0.01 -6.20 17.47
CA ALA A 162 -0.39 -6.44 18.85
C ALA A 162 -0.36 -5.16 19.70
N VAL A 163 0.70 -4.34 19.60
CA VAL A 163 0.83 -3.10 20.38
C VAL A 163 -0.33 -2.13 20.14
N PHE A 164 -0.80 -1.99 18.90
CA PHE A 164 -1.93 -1.13 18.56
C PHE A 164 -3.29 -1.78 18.86
N ALA A 165 -3.39 -3.10 18.69
CA ALA A 165 -4.64 -3.82 18.93
C ALA A 165 -4.95 -4.00 20.43
N LEU A 166 -3.94 -3.88 21.30
CA LEU A 166 -4.02 -4.14 22.73
C LEU A 166 -3.74 -2.90 23.60
N GLU A 167 -3.58 -1.70 23.03
CA GLU A 167 -3.10 -0.46 23.68
C GLU A 167 -3.58 -0.22 25.14
N HIS A 168 -4.79 -0.69 25.50
CA HIS A 168 -5.39 -0.48 26.82
C HIS A 168 -5.68 -1.79 27.60
N GLN A 169 -5.30 -2.96 27.06
CA GLN A 169 -5.59 -4.29 27.62
C GLN A 169 -4.46 -5.29 27.35
N PRO A 170 -3.26 -5.10 27.96
CA PRO A 170 -2.07 -5.89 27.66
C PRO A 170 -2.19 -7.39 28.00
N THR A 171 -3.13 -7.77 28.87
CA THR A 171 -3.40 -9.17 29.24
C THR A 171 -4.41 -9.86 28.32
N ARG A 172 -5.04 -9.14 27.38
CA ARG A 172 -6.03 -9.69 26.46
C ARG A 172 -5.34 -10.40 25.31
N ARG A 173 -5.85 -11.59 24.95
CA ARG A 173 -5.41 -12.30 23.75
C ARG A 173 -5.77 -11.50 22.50
N LEU A 174 -4.78 -11.28 21.62
CA LEU A 174 -5.02 -10.72 20.29
C LEU A 174 -6.01 -11.61 19.53
N ARG A 175 -7.13 -11.02 19.11
CA ARG A 175 -8.10 -11.66 18.22
C ARG A 175 -7.84 -11.17 16.80
N ALA A 176 -6.86 -11.79 16.15
CA ALA A 176 -6.54 -11.50 14.77
C ALA A 176 -7.75 -11.71 13.86
N ARG A 177 -7.89 -10.86 12.84
CA ARG A 177 -8.93 -10.98 11.82
C ARG A 177 -8.73 -12.28 11.05
N ARG A 178 -9.85 -12.96 10.76
CA ARG A 178 -9.82 -14.21 10.00
C ARG A 178 -9.26 -13.92 8.60
N GLY A 179 -8.19 -14.62 8.23
CA GLY A 179 -7.49 -14.40 6.96
C GLY A 179 -6.57 -13.16 6.95
N GLY A 180 -6.42 -12.46 8.08
CA GLY A 180 -5.44 -11.38 8.25
C GLY A 180 -4.07 -11.89 8.70
N VAL A 181 -3.08 -11.01 8.64
CA VAL A 181 -1.74 -11.24 9.19
C VAL A 181 -1.66 -10.57 10.56
N ALA A 182 -1.23 -11.31 11.57
CA ALA A 182 -1.02 -10.77 12.91
C ALA A 182 0.47 -10.74 13.26
N LEU A 183 0.92 -9.63 13.83
CA LEU A 183 2.31 -9.39 14.19
C LEU A 183 2.39 -9.03 15.68
N VAL A 184 3.44 -9.53 16.33
CA VAL A 184 3.86 -9.09 17.66
C VAL A 184 5.15 -8.33 17.42
N ASP A 185 5.09 -7.01 17.57
CA ASP A 185 6.22 -6.09 17.49
C ASP A 185 6.67 -5.73 18.92
#